data_AF-A0A9N9JIT6-F1
#
_entry.id   AF-A0A9N9JIT6-F1
#
_cell.length_a   1.000
_cell.length_b   1.000
_cell.length_c   1.000
_cell.angle_alpha   90.00
_cell.angle_beta   90.00
_cell.angle_gamma   90.00
#
_symmetry.space_group_name_H-M   'P 1'
#
loop_
_entity.id
_entity.type
_entity.pdbx_description
1 polymer ?
#
loop_
_entity_poly.entity_id
_entity_poly.type
_entity_poly.pdbx_seq_one_letter_code
_entity_poly.pdbx_strand_id
1 'polypeptide(L)' 'PLRILKPQEVEPILYAMHSDPLAGHFNKEATYQRVITRYFWPQMRNDIRDYV' A
#
# COMPACT_ATOMS: atom_id res chain seq x y z
N PRO A 1 8.84 11.58 7.83
CA PRO A 1 9.86 10.76 7.12
C PRO A 1 9.19 9.47 6.60
N LEU A 2 9.59 8.96 5.44
CA LEU A 2 9.06 7.70 4.92
C LEU A 2 9.56 6.52 5.74
N ARG A 3 8.67 5.58 6.07
CA ARG A 3 9.03 4.32 6.73
C ARG A 3 9.34 3.27 5.66
N ILE A 4 10.54 2.71 5.69
CA ILE A 4 10.94 1.62 4.80
C ILE A 4 10.35 0.32 5.36
N LEU A 5 9.58 -0.39 4.54
CA LEU A 5 8.94 -1.64 4.94
C LEU A 5 9.84 -2.85 4.63
N LYS A 6 9.84 -3.82 5.55
CA LYS A 6 10.32 -5.18 5.28
C LYS A 6 9.23 -5.97 4.54
N PRO A 7 9.58 -7.04 3.80
CA PRO A 7 8.60 -7.81 3.02
C PRO A 7 7.37 -8.27 3.83
N GLN A 8 7.58 -8.75 5.06
CA GLN A 8 6.49 -9.19 5.95
C GLN A 8 5.56 -8.08 6.45
N GLU A 9 5.93 -6.81 6.27
CA GLU A 9 5.13 -5.66 6.66
C GLU A 9 4.27 -5.12 5.51
N VAL A 10 4.51 -5.57 4.27
CA VAL A 10 3.82 -5.04 3.09
C VAL A 10 2.34 -5.42 3.11
N GLU A 11 2.01 -6.70 3.23
CA GLU A 11 0.63 -7.18 3.15
C GLU A 11 -0.29 -6.57 4.23
N PRO A 12 0.11 -6.48 5.53
CA PRO A 12 -0.71 -5.80 6.53
C PRO A 12 -0.97 -4.33 6.23
N ILE A 13 0.00 -3.64 5.62
CA ILE A 13 -0.17 -2.24 5.21
C ILE A 13 -1.11 -2.14 4.01
N LEU A 14 -1.01 -3.03 3.03
CA LEU A 14 -1.92 -3.05 1.89
C LEU A 14 -3.35 -3.37 2.33
N TYR A 15 -3.54 -4.31 3.25
CA TYR A 15 -4.83 -4.60 3.88
C TYR A 15 -5.43 -3.34 4.50
N ALA A 16 -4.71 -2.69 5.41
CA ALA A 16 -5.19 -1.49 6.10
C ALA A 16 -5.51 -0.32 5.14
N MET A 17 -4.82 -0.24 4.00
CA MET A 17 -4.97 0.86 3.05
C MET A 17 -6.04 0.63 1.98
N HIS A 18 -6.45 -0.62 1.75
CA HIS A 18 -7.40 -0.97 0.67
C HIS A 18 -8.48 -1.99 1.07
N SER A 19 -8.14 -3.07 1.77
CA SER A 19 -9.06 -4.20 2.01
C SER A 19 -9.82 -4.13 3.34
N ASP A 20 -9.36 -3.32 4.30
CA ASP A 20 -10.07 -3.12 5.56
C ASP A 20 -11.51 -2.63 5.29
N PRO A 21 -12.54 -3.12 6.00
CA PRO A 21 -13.93 -2.71 5.78
C PRO A 21 -14.19 -1.20 5.95
N LEU A 22 -13.29 -0.49 6.64
CA LEU A 22 -13.35 0.96 6.84
C LEU A 22 -12.38 1.72 5.91
N ALA A 23 -11.66 1.03 5.03
CA ALA A 23 -10.83 1.66 4.02
C ALA A 23 -11.67 2.30 2.91
N GLY A 24 -11.05 3.18 2.14
CA GLY A 24 -11.74 3.84 1.02
C GLY A 24 -11.95 2.96 -0.21
N HIS A 25 -11.40 1.72 -0.23
CA HIS A 25 -11.40 0.81 -1.38
C HIS A 25 -10.98 1.49 -2.70
N PHE A 26 -9.95 2.33 -2.62
CA PHE A 26 -9.48 3.12 -3.74
C PHE A 26 -8.95 2.23 -4.87
N ASN A 27 -9.04 2.74 -6.11
CA ASN A 27 -8.39 2.10 -7.25
C ASN A 27 -6.85 2.05 -7.09
N LYS A 28 -6.19 1.31 -7.98
CA LYS A 28 -4.74 1.03 -7.93
C LYS A 28 -3.89 2.30 -7.81
N GLU A 29 -4.16 3.32 -8.63
CA GLU A 29 -3.37 4.55 -8.65
C GLU A 29 -3.62 5.40 -7.39
N ALA A 30 -4.88 5.55 -6.97
CA ALA A 30 -5.20 6.28 -5.74
C ALA A 30 -4.64 5.58 -4.48
N THR A 31 -4.64 4.25 -4.45
CA THR A 31 -3.99 3.47 -3.38
C THR A 31 -2.49 3.75 -3.37
N TYR A 32 -1.83 3.67 -4.53
CA TYR A 32 -0.40 4.00 -4.67
C TYR A 32 -0.08 5.41 -4.16
N GLN A 33 -0.80 6.43 -4.62
CA GLN A 33 -0.60 7.82 -4.20
C GLN A 33 -0.75 8.02 -2.69
N ARG A 34 -1.62 7.27 -2.02
CA ARG A 34 -1.75 7.34 -0.55
C ARG A 34 -0.61 6.62 0.17
N VAL A 35 -0.20 5.45 -0.30
CA VAL A 35 0.84 4.65 0.33
C VAL A 35 2.21 5.35 0.25
N ILE A 36 2.56 5.93 -0.91
CA ILE A 36 3.88 6.58 -1.12
C ILE A 36 4.13 7.79 -0.21
N THR A 37 3.08 8.36 0.40
CA THR A 37 3.23 9.48 1.34
C THR A 37 3.78 9.05 2.70
N ARG A 38 3.74 7.75 3.01
CA ARG A 38 4.06 7.19 4.34
C ARG A 38 5.10 6.08 4.28
N TYR A 39 5.09 5.29 3.22
CA TYR A 39 5.85 4.05 3.13
C TYR A 39 6.66 3.98 1.84
N PHE A 40 7.75 3.21 1.90
CA PHE A 40 8.54 2.85 0.74
C PHE A 40 8.99 1.39 0.84
N TRP A 41 8.94 0.67 -0.28
CA TRP A 41 9.68 -0.58 -0.48
C TRP A 41 9.96 -0.76 -1.98
N PRO A 42 10.99 -1.56 -2.35
CA PRO A 42 11.27 -1.83 -3.76
C PRO A 42 10.06 -2.44 -4.45
N GLN A 43 9.75 -1.95 -5.66
CA GLN A 43 8.66 -2.45 -6.51
C GLN A 43 7.22 -2.20 -6.02
N MET A 44 7.03 -1.34 -5.00
CA MET A 44 5.70 -1.09 -4.41
C MET A 44 4.56 -0.78 -5.38
N ARG A 45 4.84 -0.14 -6.53
CA ARG A 45 3.81 0.15 -7.53
C ARG A 45 3.27 -1.12 -8.19
N ASN A 46 4.11 -2.11 -8.42
CA ASN A 46 3.70 -3.41 -8.97
C ASN A 46 2.92 -4.20 -7.92
N ASP A 47 3.44 -4.27 -6.70
CA ASP A 47 2.79 -5.01 -5.61
C ASP A 47 1.39 -4.43 -5.31
N ILE A 48 1.25 -3.10 -5.30
CA ILE A 48 -0.05 -2.44 -5.12
C ILE A 48 -1.00 -2.72 -6.30
N ARG A 49 -0.49 -2.72 -7.54
CA ARG A 49 -1.29 -3.03 -8.74
C ARG A 49 -1.79 -4.46 -8.73
N ASP A 50 -1.02 -5.40 -8.19
CA ASP A 50 -1.32 -6.82 -8.16
C ASP A 50 -2.20 -7.20 -6.95
N TYR A 51 -2.11 -6.43 -5.86
CA TYR A 51 -2.95 -6.60 -4.66
C TYR A 51 -4.36 -6.00 -4.79
N VAL A 52 -4.47 -4.78 -5.34
CA VAL A 52 -5.75 -4.04 -5.54
C VAL A 52 -6.46 -4.52 -6.79
#